data_AF-A0A4R9H0A3-F1
#
_entry.id   AF-A0A4R9H0A3-F1
#
_cell.length_a   1.000
_cell.length_b   1.000
_cell.length_c   1.000
_cell.angle_alpha   90.00
_cell.angle_beta   90.00
_cell.angle_gamma   90.00
#
_symmetry.space_group_name_H-M   'P 1'
#
loop_
_entity.id
_entity.type
_entity.pdbx_description
1 polymer ?
#
loop_
_entity_poly.entity_id
_entity_poly.type
_entity_poly.pdbx_seq_one_letter_code
_entity_poly.pdbx_strand_id
1 'polypeptide(L)'
;MGEYLEQNYQDWIPSSLFSYIVLGLLSGLFLDIFFPDLALIWTAIHSISIIFFSFLFFSKKAPYFSWGVILFFILAICGYTKRTAPFLEKSASWKKEFSQKINQTLDRAEIQGRAREISLGLVLGDAKSLDKEFKKNAKEGGILHLFAASGLHLGILIGCMFAVLKRIPFLGYHIPRILPVLFGLLYLVSLGFPISLARAWIFSAWILLQSLFFRKSRPVDLLISSAGLVYLWDPVRSFGVSFLLSFGAVSGILLLLPCFKKCLPQASEDKTILARFVGFWRENLLVSLSAGIGTLPSLIYFFGYYSFGSLGLNLILVPICGILLPLLYFSLVLESIYLYLFAQPVWKIVLFLLEILEKATLYWGESNWNWVHHYRGNTKFFGLGIWILFLFFLFLWKLIPSKKMENSTLDLSNSVIDKTLRTALFKNIWILGFCICCGFQFLLANSSTWIQLPDVFFGDQFTFFLQEKNRLILAGKCKYSSKILYKSLGKDPERFCGNSKTVHEIYIEHESCLDWVSECLKRNQNLSLKYGGKEKPKIAGFENWILIPKLGEFHLPDPDQKLIRFEVGKDSLQTLLNRTQKGEGIILILPRFRIKEDPREWNRFRKQLGIAPGWKFIGSDELPGIPVL
;
A
#
# COMPACT_ATOMS: atom_id res chain seq x y z
N MET A 1 -8.99 -18.21 34.95
CA MET A 1 -8.48 -17.27 33.93
C MET A 1 -7.39 -17.92 33.07
N GLY A 2 -6.37 -18.56 33.66
CA GLY A 2 -5.30 -19.27 32.94
C GLY A 2 -5.78 -20.33 31.95
N GLU A 3 -6.59 -21.29 32.38
CA GLU A 3 -7.15 -22.34 31.50
C GLU A 3 -8.08 -21.81 30.40
N TYR A 4 -8.82 -20.73 30.69
CA TYR A 4 -9.69 -20.06 29.71
C TYR A 4 -8.89 -19.35 28.62
N LEU A 5 -7.77 -18.71 28.99
CA LEU A 5 -6.82 -18.15 28.06
C LEU A 5 -6.12 -19.26 27.27
N GLU A 6 -5.75 -20.36 27.92
CA GLU A 6 -5.08 -21.48 27.25
C GLU A 6 -5.98 -22.19 26.24
N GLN A 7 -7.27 -22.39 26.53
CA GLN A 7 -8.23 -22.95 25.56
C GLN A 7 -8.57 -22.01 24.39
N ASN A 8 -8.66 -20.69 24.62
CA ASN A 8 -9.08 -19.73 23.59
C ASN A 8 -7.90 -19.05 22.84
N TYR A 9 -6.69 -19.12 23.41
CA TYR A 9 -5.47 -18.51 22.91
C TYR A 9 -4.31 -19.52 22.77
N GLN A 10 -4.56 -20.82 22.84
CA GLN A 10 -3.52 -21.85 22.63
C GLN A 10 -2.77 -21.66 21.31
N ASP A 11 -3.51 -21.33 20.25
CA ASP A 11 -2.96 -21.13 18.92
C ASP A 11 -2.18 -19.81 18.78
N TRP A 12 -2.32 -18.92 19.76
CA TRP A 12 -1.70 -17.58 19.83
C TRP A 12 -0.39 -17.55 20.59
N ILE A 13 -0.26 -18.45 21.55
CA ILE A 13 0.90 -18.51 22.41
C ILE A 13 1.93 -19.41 21.72
N PRO A 14 3.13 -18.89 21.41
CA PRO A 14 4.18 -19.70 20.84
C PRO A 14 4.42 -20.93 21.73
N SER A 15 4.48 -22.12 21.13
CA SER A 15 4.75 -23.34 21.87
C SER A 15 6.25 -23.66 21.89
N SER A 16 6.97 -23.25 20.86
CA SER A 16 8.37 -23.60 20.67
C SER A 16 9.32 -22.60 21.35
N LEU A 17 10.41 -23.11 21.93
CA LEU A 17 11.48 -22.27 22.52
C LEU A 17 12.11 -21.36 21.46
N PHE A 18 12.28 -21.89 20.24
CA PHE A 18 12.78 -21.12 19.10
C PHE A 18 11.90 -19.90 18.78
N SER A 19 10.57 -20.08 18.80
CA SER A 19 9.65 -18.97 18.59
C SER A 19 9.80 -17.87 19.65
N TYR A 20 10.07 -18.21 20.91
CA TYR A 20 10.33 -17.20 21.96
C TYR A 20 11.63 -16.43 21.71
N ILE A 21 12.71 -17.11 21.32
CA ILE A 21 13.98 -16.46 20.93
C ILE A 21 13.73 -15.50 19.76
N VAL A 22 13.05 -15.97 18.72
CA VAL A 22 12.78 -15.16 17.53
C VAL A 22 11.87 -13.98 17.88
N LEU A 23 10.87 -14.16 18.75
CA LEU A 23 10.02 -13.06 19.20
C LEU A 23 10.81 -11.98 19.95
N GLY A 24 11.77 -12.39 20.79
CA GLY A 24 12.69 -11.45 21.45
C GLY A 24 13.56 -10.69 20.46
N LEU A 25 14.10 -11.39 19.46
CA LEU A 25 14.89 -10.78 18.39
C LEU A 25 14.07 -9.77 17.58
N LEU A 26 12.84 -10.13 17.18
CA LEU A 26 11.95 -9.24 16.42
C LEU A 26 11.50 -8.04 17.26
N SER A 27 11.35 -8.21 18.58
CA SER A 27 11.06 -7.11 19.50
C SER A 27 12.21 -6.10 19.58
N GLY A 28 13.46 -6.59 19.69
CA GLY A 28 14.65 -5.73 19.63
C GLY A 28 14.74 -4.95 18.32
N LEU A 29 14.51 -5.62 17.20
CA LEU A 29 14.48 -4.99 15.88
C LEU A 29 13.37 -3.94 15.73
N PHE A 30 12.18 -4.21 16.25
CA PHE A 30 11.07 -3.25 16.24
C PHE A 30 11.47 -1.96 16.98
N LEU A 31 12.07 -2.09 18.17
CA LEU A 31 12.51 -0.93 18.94
C LEU A 31 13.65 -0.18 18.25
N ASP A 32 14.64 -0.87 17.68
CA ASP A 32 15.72 -0.21 16.93
C ASP A 32 15.21 0.63 15.75
N ILE A 33 14.16 0.16 15.05
CA ILE A 33 13.59 0.85 13.89
C ILE A 33 12.74 2.06 14.31
N PHE A 34 11.87 1.92 15.30
CA PHE A 34 10.88 2.95 15.64
C PHE A 34 11.31 3.84 16.81
N PHE A 35 12.16 3.34 17.70
CA PHE A 35 12.60 4.00 18.94
C PHE A 35 14.09 3.66 19.24
N PRO A 36 15.03 4.09 18.38
CA PRO A 36 16.44 3.69 18.48
C PRO A 36 17.06 3.98 19.85
N ASP A 37 16.67 5.09 20.48
CA ASP A 37 17.17 5.48 21.81
C ASP A 37 16.72 4.52 22.93
N LEU A 38 15.60 3.80 22.74
CA LEU A 38 15.09 2.81 23.70
C LEU A 38 15.69 1.42 23.53
N ALA A 39 16.35 1.13 22.40
CA ALA A 39 16.87 -0.21 22.13
C ALA A 39 17.88 -0.66 23.20
N LEU A 40 18.78 0.24 23.61
CA LEU A 40 19.77 -0.05 24.65
C LEU A 40 19.10 -0.30 26.02
N ILE A 41 18.13 0.53 26.39
CA ILE A 41 17.37 0.39 27.64
C ILE A 41 16.64 -0.96 27.66
N TRP A 42 16.02 -1.35 26.55
CA TRP A 42 15.33 -2.63 26.41
C TRP A 42 16.27 -3.82 26.62
N THR A 43 17.46 -3.77 26.03
CA THR A 43 18.47 -4.82 26.20
C THR A 43 18.98 -4.93 27.64
N ALA A 44 19.14 -3.80 28.34
CA ALA A 44 19.52 -3.76 29.74
C ALA A 44 18.44 -4.39 30.64
N ILE A 45 17.16 -4.04 30.43
CA ILE A 45 16.02 -4.63 31.16
C ILE A 45 16.00 -6.16 30.99
N HIS A 46 16.19 -6.65 29.76
CA HIS A 46 16.19 -8.09 29.49
C HIS A 46 17.41 -8.83 30.05
N SER A 47 18.56 -8.17 30.12
CA SER A 47 19.77 -8.70 30.76
C SER A 47 19.55 -8.89 32.27
N ILE A 48 18.98 -7.88 32.94
CA ILE A 48 18.60 -7.96 34.37
C ILE A 48 17.53 -9.05 34.58
N SER A 49 16.56 -9.14 33.67
CA SER A 49 15.50 -10.14 33.75
C SER A 49 16.05 -11.57 33.69
N ILE A 50 17.07 -11.85 32.86
CA ILE A 50 17.70 -13.18 32.80
C ILE A 50 18.36 -13.54 34.14
N ILE A 51 19.07 -12.59 34.75
CA ILE A 51 19.70 -12.80 36.06
C ILE A 51 18.62 -13.14 37.09
N PHE A 52 17.54 -12.35 37.13
CA PHE A 52 16.42 -12.57 38.06
C PHE A 52 15.72 -13.92 37.86
N PHE A 53 15.43 -14.31 36.60
CA PHE A 53 14.81 -15.60 36.29
C PHE A 53 15.75 -16.80 36.50
N SER A 54 17.07 -16.60 36.49
CA SER A 54 18.02 -17.64 36.88
C SER A 54 17.97 -17.95 38.38
N PHE A 55 17.52 -17.01 39.22
CA PHE A 55 17.33 -17.20 40.65
C PHE A 55 15.93 -17.73 41.02
N LEU A 56 14.89 -17.31 40.30
CA LEU A 56 13.52 -17.78 40.51
C LEU A 56 13.12 -18.80 39.44
N PHE A 57 13.13 -20.09 39.79
CA PHE A 57 12.78 -21.28 38.97
C PHE A 57 11.35 -21.31 38.36
N PHE A 58 10.66 -20.16 38.24
CA PHE A 58 9.23 -20.06 37.99
C PHE A 58 8.80 -20.09 36.51
N SER A 59 9.70 -19.91 35.53
CA SER A 59 9.31 -19.99 34.11
C SER A 59 10.43 -20.43 33.17
N LYS A 60 10.24 -21.57 32.49
CA LYS A 60 11.19 -22.09 31.49
C LYS A 60 11.18 -21.31 30.17
N LYS A 61 10.18 -20.47 29.88
CA LYS A 61 10.00 -19.84 28.54
C LYS A 61 10.40 -18.37 28.49
N ALA A 62 10.14 -17.60 29.55
CA ALA A 62 10.51 -16.19 29.67
C ALA A 62 12.01 -15.89 29.40
N PRO A 63 12.99 -16.69 29.89
CA PRO A 63 14.40 -16.40 29.62
C PRO A 63 14.76 -16.48 28.14
N TYR A 64 14.10 -17.34 27.35
CA TYR A 64 14.37 -17.45 25.90
C TYR A 64 13.99 -16.20 25.12
N PHE A 65 12.91 -15.52 25.54
CA PHE A 65 12.55 -14.22 24.96
C PHE A 65 13.65 -13.18 25.23
N SER A 66 14.13 -13.09 26.47
CA SER A 66 15.23 -12.19 26.83
C SER A 66 16.52 -12.52 26.08
N TRP A 67 16.85 -13.81 25.91
CA TRP A 67 17.99 -14.25 25.08
C TRP A 67 17.85 -13.81 23.62
N GLY A 68 16.63 -13.81 23.08
CA GLY A 68 16.34 -13.25 21.76
C GLY A 68 16.68 -11.77 21.64
N VAL A 69 16.33 -10.97 22.64
CA VAL A 69 16.64 -9.52 22.69
C VAL A 69 18.16 -9.30 22.74
N ILE A 70 18.87 -10.08 23.55
CA ILE A 70 20.34 -10.02 23.62
C ILE A 70 20.97 -10.43 22.29
N LEU A 71 20.48 -11.50 21.66
CA LEU A 71 20.95 -11.95 20.36
C LEU A 71 20.81 -10.84 19.30
N PHE A 72 19.68 -10.13 19.28
CA PHE A 72 19.51 -8.97 18.41
C PHE A 72 20.58 -7.91 18.65
N PHE A 73 20.85 -7.56 19.90
CA PHE A 73 21.86 -6.55 20.24
C PHE A 73 23.27 -6.95 19.80
N ILE A 74 23.65 -8.22 20.00
CA ILE A 74 24.92 -8.77 19.51
C ILE A 74 25.01 -8.65 17.98
N LEU A 75 23.95 -9.05 17.27
CA LEU A 75 23.89 -8.95 15.80
C LEU A 75 23.97 -7.48 15.33
N ALA A 76 23.36 -6.55 16.07
CA ALA A 76 23.42 -5.12 15.78
C ALA A 76 24.85 -4.56 15.94
N ILE A 77 25.54 -4.91 17.03
CA ILE A 77 26.95 -4.51 17.26
C ILE A 77 27.88 -5.07 16.18
N CYS A 78 27.69 -6.33 15.79
CA CYS A 78 28.48 -6.94 14.71
C CYS A 78 28.18 -6.37 13.31
N GLY A 79 27.27 -5.40 13.18
CA GLY A 79 26.86 -4.81 11.91
C GLY A 79 26.03 -5.75 11.03
N TYR A 80 25.59 -6.89 11.56
CA TYR A 80 24.83 -7.88 10.81
C TYR A 80 23.47 -7.32 10.35
N THR A 81 22.83 -6.46 11.16
CA THR A 81 21.55 -5.81 10.84
C THR A 81 21.56 -5.02 9.54
N LYS A 82 22.73 -4.55 9.09
CA LYS A 82 22.91 -3.77 7.86
C LYS A 82 23.36 -4.60 6.66
N ARG A 83 23.56 -5.91 6.84
CA ARG A 83 24.06 -6.80 5.80
C ARG A 83 22.93 -7.27 4.90
N THR A 84 23.11 -7.13 3.59
CA THR A 84 22.25 -7.80 2.61
C THR A 84 22.77 -9.20 2.32
N ALA A 85 21.87 -10.05 1.89
CA ALA A 85 22.17 -11.45 1.75
C ALA A 85 22.99 -11.75 0.46
N PRO A 86 24.12 -12.47 0.55
CA PRO A 86 25.14 -12.49 -0.51
C PRO A 86 24.71 -13.18 -1.82
N PHE A 87 23.79 -14.15 -1.78
CA PHE A 87 23.30 -14.81 -2.99
C PHE A 87 22.26 -13.96 -3.76
N LEU A 88 21.83 -12.80 -3.23
CA LEU A 88 20.87 -11.94 -3.94
C LEU A 88 21.43 -11.37 -5.23
N GLU A 89 22.68 -10.96 -5.21
CA GLU A 89 23.37 -10.42 -6.38
C GLU A 89 23.40 -11.48 -7.50
N LYS A 90 23.74 -12.73 -7.15
CA LYS A 90 23.66 -13.87 -8.08
C LYS A 90 22.23 -14.11 -8.56
N SER A 91 21.24 -14.02 -7.67
CA SER A 91 19.83 -14.25 -8.03
C SER A 91 19.27 -13.25 -9.05
N ALA A 92 19.86 -12.05 -9.18
CA ALA A 92 19.44 -11.08 -10.19
C ALA A 92 19.70 -11.59 -11.62
N SER A 93 20.80 -12.33 -11.83
CA SER A 93 21.11 -12.97 -13.11
C SER A 93 20.09 -14.06 -13.45
N TRP A 94 19.80 -14.95 -12.50
CA TRP A 94 18.80 -16.01 -12.66
C TRP A 94 17.41 -15.47 -12.94
N LYS A 95 17.03 -14.37 -12.27
CA LYS A 95 15.78 -13.69 -12.54
C LYS A 95 15.71 -13.14 -13.96
N LYS A 96 16.80 -12.57 -14.45
CA LYS A 96 16.88 -12.06 -15.83
C LYS A 96 16.75 -13.20 -16.84
N GLU A 97 17.49 -14.30 -16.64
CA GLU A 97 17.41 -15.48 -17.50
C GLU A 97 16.03 -16.12 -17.50
N PHE A 98 15.41 -16.26 -16.32
CA PHE A 98 14.06 -16.80 -16.20
C PHE A 98 13.03 -15.89 -16.90
N SER A 99 13.12 -14.58 -16.68
CA SER A 99 12.28 -13.59 -17.38
C SER A 99 12.44 -13.67 -18.90
N GLN A 100 13.66 -13.83 -19.41
CA GLN A 100 13.92 -14.01 -20.84
C GLN A 100 13.28 -15.30 -21.38
N LYS A 101 13.39 -16.42 -20.65
CA LYS A 101 12.76 -17.69 -21.05
C LYS A 101 11.23 -17.56 -21.11
N ILE A 102 10.61 -16.96 -20.09
CA ILE A 102 9.15 -16.74 -20.09
C ILE A 102 8.73 -15.84 -21.25
N ASN A 103 9.49 -14.78 -21.55
CA ASN A 103 9.21 -13.94 -22.71
C ASN A 103 9.25 -14.73 -24.02
N GLN A 104 10.29 -15.54 -24.24
CA GLN A 104 10.39 -16.40 -25.42
C GLN A 104 9.25 -17.41 -25.52
N THR A 105 8.78 -17.97 -24.40
CA THR A 105 7.64 -18.88 -24.39
C THR A 105 6.34 -18.15 -24.76
N LEU A 106 6.13 -16.93 -24.26
CA LEU A 106 4.98 -16.11 -24.64
C LEU A 106 5.02 -15.65 -26.10
N ASP A 107 6.23 -15.38 -26.64
CA ASP A 107 6.43 -15.08 -28.07
C ASP A 107 5.98 -16.25 -28.94
N ARG A 108 6.36 -17.49 -28.58
CA ARG A 108 5.95 -18.71 -29.32
C ARG A 108 4.46 -18.98 -29.24
N ALA A 109 3.84 -18.72 -28.10
CA ALA A 109 2.40 -18.82 -27.93
C ALA A 109 1.62 -17.65 -28.58
N GLU A 110 2.31 -16.74 -29.28
CA GLU A 110 1.74 -15.58 -29.96
C GLU A 110 0.94 -14.65 -29.04
N ILE A 111 1.31 -14.57 -27.76
CA ILE A 111 0.63 -13.72 -26.77
C ILE A 111 1.14 -12.28 -26.87
N GLN A 112 0.25 -11.37 -27.25
CA GLN A 112 0.57 -9.96 -27.51
C GLN A 112 -0.26 -8.99 -26.64
N GLY A 113 0.13 -7.71 -26.66
CA GLY A 113 -0.59 -6.63 -25.99
C GLY A 113 -0.68 -6.77 -24.46
N ARG A 114 -1.79 -6.29 -23.89
CA ARG A 114 -1.98 -6.24 -22.43
C ARG A 114 -2.07 -7.63 -21.78
N ALA A 115 -2.60 -8.64 -22.48
CA ALA A 115 -2.61 -10.02 -22.00
C ALA A 115 -1.19 -10.55 -21.71
N ARG A 116 -0.20 -10.17 -22.54
CA ARG A 116 1.21 -10.49 -22.30
C ARG A 116 1.74 -9.80 -21.05
N GLU A 117 1.49 -8.50 -20.90
CA GLU A 117 1.94 -7.71 -19.75
C GLU A 117 1.35 -8.26 -18.43
N ILE A 118 0.05 -8.56 -18.42
CA ILE A 118 -0.65 -9.16 -17.27
C ILE A 118 -0.06 -10.54 -16.96
N SER A 119 0.20 -11.38 -17.98
CA SER A 119 0.82 -12.70 -17.80
C SER A 119 2.23 -12.61 -17.20
N LEU A 120 3.05 -11.70 -17.70
CA LEU A 120 4.39 -11.42 -17.14
C LEU A 120 4.28 -10.91 -15.70
N GLY A 121 3.33 -10.02 -15.42
CA GLY A 121 3.06 -9.52 -14.08
C GLY A 121 2.69 -10.62 -13.09
N LEU A 122 1.83 -11.56 -13.50
CA LEU A 122 1.40 -12.69 -12.66
C LEU A 122 2.52 -13.73 -12.44
N VAL A 123 3.28 -14.07 -13.49
CA VAL A 123 4.31 -15.13 -13.43
C VAL A 123 5.62 -14.65 -12.84
N LEU A 124 6.05 -13.44 -13.19
CA LEU A 124 7.34 -12.89 -12.74
C LEU A 124 7.20 -11.99 -11.51
N GLY A 125 5.97 -11.62 -11.15
CA GLY A 125 5.73 -10.58 -10.15
C GLY A 125 6.24 -9.22 -10.59
N ASP A 126 6.30 -8.94 -11.90
CA ASP A 126 6.86 -7.70 -12.45
C ASP A 126 5.78 -6.70 -12.84
N ALA A 127 5.24 -6.03 -11.84
CA ALA A 127 4.30 -4.92 -12.02
C ALA A 127 4.90 -3.69 -12.72
N LYS A 128 6.18 -3.68 -13.13
CA LYS A 128 6.75 -2.56 -13.92
C LYS A 128 6.38 -2.65 -15.39
N SER A 129 6.18 -3.85 -15.90
CA SER A 129 5.83 -4.12 -17.30
C SER A 129 4.37 -3.83 -17.66
N LEU A 130 3.52 -3.63 -16.64
CA LEU A 130 2.11 -3.28 -16.83
C LEU A 130 1.95 -1.88 -17.39
N ASP A 131 1.05 -1.75 -18.38
CA ASP A 131 0.53 -0.49 -18.87
C ASP A 131 0.14 0.47 -17.73
N LYS A 132 0.39 1.77 -17.93
CA LYS A 132 0.29 2.79 -16.87
C LYS A 132 -1.15 2.93 -16.36
N GLU A 133 -2.11 2.88 -17.27
CA GLU A 133 -3.54 2.95 -16.93
C GLU A 133 -3.96 1.73 -16.12
N PHE A 134 -3.70 0.53 -16.63
CA PHE A 134 -4.02 -0.71 -15.93
C PHE A 134 -3.37 -0.77 -14.54
N LYS A 135 -2.09 -0.40 -14.45
CA LYS A 135 -1.35 -0.36 -13.18
C LYS A 135 -1.94 0.63 -12.19
N LYS A 136 -2.40 1.80 -12.65
CA LYS A 136 -3.08 2.79 -11.81
C LYS A 136 -4.39 2.21 -11.28
N ASN A 137 -5.23 1.65 -12.15
CA ASN A 137 -6.51 1.05 -11.76
C ASN A 137 -6.33 -0.16 -10.83
N ALA A 138 -5.32 -1.00 -11.07
CA ALA A 138 -4.96 -2.11 -10.18
C ALA A 138 -4.45 -1.63 -8.81
N LYS A 139 -3.70 -0.52 -8.77
CA LYS A 139 -3.21 0.10 -7.52
C LYS A 139 -4.37 0.69 -6.72
N GLU A 140 -5.24 1.42 -7.38
CA GLU A 140 -6.41 2.07 -6.79
C GLU A 140 -7.44 1.02 -6.33
N GLY A 141 -7.71 0.00 -7.13
CA GLY A 141 -8.53 -1.17 -6.76
C GLY A 141 -7.91 -2.08 -5.70
N GLY A 142 -6.71 -1.77 -5.20
CA GLY A 142 -6.02 -2.53 -4.15
C GLY A 142 -5.56 -3.93 -4.55
N ILE A 143 -5.56 -4.26 -5.85
CA ILE A 143 -5.19 -5.58 -6.39
C ILE A 143 -3.76 -5.64 -6.96
N LEU A 144 -3.01 -4.54 -6.92
CA LEU A 144 -1.62 -4.51 -7.41
C LEU A 144 -0.73 -5.58 -6.76
N HIS A 145 -1.07 -6.02 -5.55
CA HIS A 145 -0.39 -7.10 -4.84
C HIS A 145 -0.54 -8.47 -5.53
N LEU A 146 -1.53 -8.66 -6.41
CA LEU A 146 -1.65 -9.85 -7.26
C LEU A 146 -0.57 -9.88 -8.35
N PHE A 147 -0.06 -8.72 -8.76
CA PHE A 147 1.03 -8.61 -9.75
C PHE A 147 2.42 -8.48 -9.12
N ALA A 148 2.47 -8.48 -7.79
CA ALA A 148 3.71 -8.70 -7.05
C ALA A 148 3.84 -10.20 -6.81
N ALA A 149 5.05 -10.75 -6.89
CA ALA A 149 5.31 -12.15 -6.57
C ALA A 149 4.82 -12.45 -5.14
N SER A 150 3.63 -13.02 -5.03
CA SER A 150 2.89 -13.11 -3.76
C SER A 150 2.80 -14.56 -3.27
N GLY A 151 2.42 -14.72 -2.00
CA GLY A 151 2.24 -16.05 -1.43
C GLY A 151 1.09 -16.84 -2.06
N LEU A 152 0.12 -16.17 -2.68
CA LEU A 152 -0.98 -16.82 -3.39
C LEU A 152 -0.45 -17.65 -4.57
N HIS A 153 0.45 -17.08 -5.37
CA HIS A 153 1.05 -17.71 -6.55
C HIS A 153 1.72 -19.03 -6.20
N LEU A 154 2.60 -18.99 -5.20
CA LEU A 154 3.34 -20.17 -4.77
C LEU A 154 2.46 -21.16 -4.00
N GLY A 155 1.54 -20.67 -3.17
CA GLY A 155 0.61 -21.51 -2.43
C GLY A 155 -0.27 -22.34 -3.38
N ILE A 156 -0.81 -21.71 -4.43
CA ILE A 156 -1.56 -22.40 -5.48
C ILE A 156 -0.67 -23.39 -6.23
N LEU A 157 0.53 -22.96 -6.67
CA LEU A 157 1.46 -23.83 -7.39
C LEU A 157 1.79 -25.11 -6.59
N ILE A 158 2.25 -24.95 -5.35
CA ILE A 158 2.59 -26.07 -4.46
C ILE A 158 1.35 -26.91 -4.14
N GLY A 159 0.21 -26.27 -3.87
CA GLY A 159 -1.04 -26.96 -3.54
C GLY A 159 -1.56 -27.83 -4.68
N CYS A 160 -1.58 -27.30 -5.91
CA CYS A 160 -1.96 -28.03 -7.12
C CYS A 160 -0.99 -29.19 -7.38
N MET A 161 0.33 -28.95 -7.29
CA MET A 161 1.33 -30.01 -7.44
C MET A 161 1.14 -31.13 -6.42
N PHE A 162 0.97 -30.79 -5.14
CA PHE A 162 0.71 -31.78 -4.09
C PHE A 162 -0.59 -32.57 -4.36
N ALA A 163 -1.67 -31.89 -4.76
CA ALA A 163 -2.96 -32.53 -5.03
C ALA A 163 -2.89 -33.52 -6.21
N VAL A 164 -2.14 -33.20 -7.25
CA VAL A 164 -1.92 -34.09 -8.40
C VAL A 164 -1.00 -35.25 -8.01
N LEU A 165 0.18 -34.96 -7.46
CA LEU A 165 1.18 -35.99 -7.15
C LEU A 165 0.69 -36.99 -6.10
N LYS A 166 -0.11 -36.55 -5.12
CA LYS A 166 -0.68 -37.44 -4.09
C LYS A 166 -1.62 -38.50 -4.67
N ARG A 167 -2.26 -38.23 -5.82
CA ARG A 167 -3.19 -39.18 -6.47
C ARG A 167 -2.47 -40.23 -7.29
N ILE A 168 -1.16 -40.12 -7.48
CA ILE A 168 -0.35 -41.02 -8.29
C ILE A 168 0.22 -42.11 -7.36
N PRO A 169 -0.28 -43.37 -7.41
CA PRO A 169 0.06 -44.38 -6.40
C PRO A 169 1.55 -44.75 -6.37
N PHE A 170 2.21 -44.76 -7.53
CA PHE A 170 3.61 -45.16 -7.64
C PHE A 170 4.61 -44.18 -6.99
N LEU A 171 4.21 -42.94 -6.72
CA LEU A 171 5.07 -41.93 -6.09
C LEU A 171 5.19 -42.09 -4.57
N GLY A 172 4.37 -42.97 -3.97
CA GLY A 172 4.39 -43.25 -2.54
C GLY A 172 4.06 -42.04 -1.66
N TYR A 173 4.45 -42.10 -0.39
CA TYR A 173 4.14 -41.06 0.59
C TYR A 173 5.08 -39.85 0.52
N HIS A 174 6.37 -40.05 0.26
CA HIS A 174 7.38 -38.99 0.42
C HIS A 174 7.45 -38.04 -0.77
N ILE A 175 7.45 -38.55 -2.01
CA ILE A 175 7.68 -37.74 -3.21
C ILE A 175 6.63 -36.63 -3.39
N PRO A 176 5.31 -36.88 -3.23
CA PRO A 176 4.30 -35.83 -3.37
C PRO A 176 4.49 -34.65 -2.42
N ARG A 177 5.24 -34.81 -1.32
CA ARG A 177 5.51 -33.76 -0.32
C ARG A 177 6.85 -33.07 -0.56
N ILE A 178 7.88 -33.81 -0.94
CA ILE A 178 9.24 -33.27 -1.15
C ILE A 178 9.32 -32.49 -2.48
N LEU A 179 8.72 -33.05 -3.54
CA LEU A 179 8.86 -32.50 -4.88
C LEU A 179 8.27 -31.08 -5.01
N PRO A 180 7.05 -30.77 -4.51
CA PRO A 180 6.53 -29.40 -4.54
C PRO A 180 7.38 -28.39 -3.76
N VAL A 181 8.00 -28.82 -2.65
CA VAL A 181 8.89 -27.95 -1.86
C VAL A 181 10.15 -27.60 -2.67
N LEU A 182 10.73 -28.58 -3.35
CA LEU A 182 11.90 -28.37 -4.21
C LEU A 182 11.56 -27.45 -5.40
N PHE A 183 10.46 -27.71 -6.10
CA PHE A 183 10.01 -26.83 -7.20
C PHE A 183 9.68 -25.42 -6.72
N GLY A 184 9.04 -25.29 -5.55
CA GLY A 184 8.79 -24.00 -4.94
C GLY A 184 10.07 -23.23 -4.60
N LEU A 185 11.14 -23.93 -4.20
CA LEU A 185 12.45 -23.32 -3.97
C LEU A 185 13.06 -22.84 -5.29
N LEU A 186 13.01 -23.66 -6.34
CA LEU A 186 13.49 -23.27 -7.67
C LEU A 186 12.75 -22.03 -8.19
N TYR A 187 11.44 -21.94 -7.99
CA TYR A 187 10.65 -20.78 -8.35
C TYR A 187 11.03 -19.54 -7.52
N LEU A 188 11.21 -19.70 -6.21
CA LEU A 188 11.67 -18.64 -5.32
C LEU A 188 13.04 -18.08 -5.74
N VAL A 189 13.98 -18.97 -6.07
CA VAL A 189 15.32 -18.65 -6.56
C VAL A 189 15.23 -17.89 -7.89
N SER A 190 14.41 -18.39 -8.82
CA SER A 190 14.19 -17.79 -10.14
C SER A 190 13.58 -16.39 -10.09
N LEU A 191 12.87 -16.04 -9.02
CA LEU A 191 12.28 -14.71 -8.85
C LEU A 191 13.12 -13.74 -8.02
N GLY A 192 14.30 -14.16 -7.56
CA GLY A 192 15.22 -13.30 -6.80
C GLY A 192 14.84 -13.16 -5.33
N PHE A 193 14.28 -14.20 -4.71
CA PHE A 193 13.92 -14.25 -3.30
C PHE A 193 13.04 -13.09 -2.79
N PRO A 194 11.88 -12.79 -3.41
CA PRO A 194 10.95 -11.81 -2.86
C PRO A 194 10.43 -12.26 -1.50
N ILE A 195 10.37 -11.36 -0.53
CA ILE A 195 10.06 -11.66 0.89
C ILE A 195 8.71 -12.38 1.07
N SER A 196 7.68 -11.91 0.36
CA SER A 196 6.34 -12.48 0.35
C SER A 196 6.32 -13.94 -0.12
N LEU A 197 7.14 -14.24 -1.13
CA LEU A 197 7.30 -15.57 -1.71
C LEU A 197 8.17 -16.47 -0.81
N ALA A 198 9.23 -15.93 -0.24
CA ALA A 198 10.11 -16.65 0.70
C ALA A 198 9.32 -17.14 1.92
N ARG A 199 8.51 -16.27 2.53
CA ARG A 199 7.60 -16.66 3.61
C ARG A 199 6.63 -17.75 3.15
N ALA A 200 6.00 -17.59 1.98
CA ALA A 200 5.07 -18.61 1.47
C ALA A 200 5.75 -19.96 1.26
N TRP A 201 6.99 -19.96 0.75
CA TRP A 201 7.78 -21.17 0.59
C TRP A 201 8.08 -21.82 1.93
N ILE A 202 8.53 -21.05 2.94
CA ILE A 202 8.78 -21.53 4.29
C ILE A 202 7.51 -22.16 4.87
N PHE A 203 6.36 -21.49 4.72
CA PHE A 203 5.07 -22.00 5.20
C PHE A 203 4.69 -23.33 4.54
N SER A 204 4.75 -23.38 3.21
CA SER A 204 4.45 -24.59 2.45
C SER A 204 5.42 -25.73 2.77
N ALA A 205 6.72 -25.44 2.85
CA ALA A 205 7.75 -26.40 3.23
C ALA A 205 7.47 -26.97 4.61
N TRP A 206 7.20 -26.11 5.59
CA TRP A 206 6.92 -26.54 6.95
C TRP A 206 5.66 -27.41 7.03
N ILE A 207 4.56 -27.01 6.36
CA ILE A 207 3.30 -27.76 6.36
C ILE A 207 3.47 -29.14 5.71
N LEU A 208 4.26 -29.25 4.64
CA LEU A 208 4.52 -30.53 3.98
C LEU A 208 5.50 -31.39 4.77
N LEU A 209 6.57 -30.81 5.31
CA LEU A 209 7.57 -31.52 6.11
C LEU A 209 7.02 -31.99 7.46
N GLN A 210 6.21 -31.18 8.16
CA GLN A 210 5.60 -31.61 9.42
C GLN A 210 4.70 -32.85 9.22
N SER A 211 4.10 -32.98 8.03
CA SER A 211 3.31 -34.17 7.68
C SER A 211 4.16 -35.42 7.51
N LEU A 212 5.44 -35.27 7.10
CA LEU A 212 6.40 -36.38 7.05
C LEU A 212 6.84 -36.85 8.45
N PHE A 213 6.97 -35.90 9.38
CA PHE A 213 7.38 -36.20 10.76
C PHE A 213 6.19 -36.46 11.71
N PHE A 214 4.96 -36.46 11.20
CA PHE A 214 3.73 -36.63 11.97
C PHE A 214 3.61 -35.70 13.20
N ARG A 215 4.19 -34.50 13.11
CA ARG A 215 4.10 -33.46 14.14
C ARG A 215 3.21 -32.33 13.66
N LYS A 216 2.38 -31.79 14.56
CA LYS A 216 1.58 -30.59 14.29
C LYS A 216 2.31 -29.37 14.82
N SER A 217 2.50 -28.35 13.99
CA SER A 217 2.97 -27.04 14.43
C SER A 217 1.81 -26.06 14.54
N ARG A 218 1.88 -25.16 15.51
CA ARG A 218 0.89 -24.10 15.68
C ARG A 218 1.10 -23.02 14.61
N PRO A 219 0.03 -22.39 14.09
CA PRO A 219 0.15 -21.33 13.07
C PRO A 219 1.02 -20.15 13.51
N VAL A 220 0.99 -19.78 14.79
CA VAL A 220 1.84 -18.69 15.32
C VAL A 220 3.31 -19.07 15.40
N ASP A 221 3.64 -20.33 15.73
CA ASP A 221 5.03 -20.79 15.69
C ASP A 221 5.58 -20.73 14.26
N LEU A 222 4.75 -21.07 13.26
CA LEU A 222 5.12 -20.98 11.85
C LEU A 222 5.36 -19.52 11.42
N LEU A 223 4.46 -18.61 11.83
CA LEU A 223 4.57 -17.18 11.53
C LEU A 223 5.84 -16.57 12.12
N ILE A 224 6.07 -16.77 13.42
CA ILE A 224 7.23 -16.21 14.14
C ILE A 224 8.52 -16.83 13.59
N SER A 225 8.58 -18.17 13.47
CA SER A 225 9.77 -18.86 12.96
C SER A 225 10.11 -18.41 11.54
N SER A 226 9.12 -18.26 10.66
CA SER A 226 9.34 -17.75 9.30
C SER A 226 9.84 -16.31 9.30
N ALA A 227 9.36 -15.45 10.19
CA ALA A 227 9.85 -14.07 10.31
C ALA A 227 11.33 -14.05 10.74
N GLY A 228 11.69 -14.89 11.71
CA GLY A 228 13.09 -15.05 12.14
C GLY A 228 14.00 -15.58 11.04
N LEU A 229 13.56 -16.60 10.30
CA LEU A 229 14.32 -17.14 9.17
C LEU A 229 14.55 -16.10 8.06
N VAL A 230 13.54 -15.28 7.74
CA VAL A 230 13.69 -14.19 6.77
C VAL A 230 14.67 -13.13 7.29
N TYR A 231 14.64 -12.82 8.60
CA TYR A 231 15.59 -11.90 9.22
C TYR A 231 17.04 -12.40 9.22
N LEU A 232 17.24 -13.66 9.59
CA LEU A 232 18.57 -14.31 9.55
C LEU A 232 19.07 -14.55 8.12
N TRP A 233 18.22 -14.39 7.13
CA TRP A 233 18.61 -14.46 5.74
C TRP A 233 18.98 -13.07 5.25
N ASP A 234 18.09 -12.09 5.45
CA ASP A 234 18.24 -10.72 5.00
C ASP A 234 17.64 -9.72 6.00
N PRO A 235 18.45 -9.21 6.94
CA PRO A 235 17.97 -8.31 7.97
C PRO A 235 17.56 -6.95 7.40
N VAL A 236 18.19 -6.48 6.31
CA VAL A 236 17.85 -5.19 5.67
C VAL A 236 16.47 -5.21 5.04
N ARG A 237 16.11 -6.33 4.38
CA ARG A 237 14.78 -6.49 3.78
C ARG A 237 13.72 -6.86 4.82
N SER A 238 14.12 -7.41 5.96
CA SER A 238 13.24 -7.67 7.09
C SER A 238 12.75 -6.36 7.68
N PHE A 239 11.44 -6.26 7.98
CA PHE A 239 10.74 -5.00 8.28
C PHE A 239 10.65 -3.96 7.15
N GLY A 240 11.08 -4.29 5.93
CA GLY A 240 10.70 -3.51 4.75
C GLY A 240 9.18 -3.55 4.49
N VAL A 241 8.69 -2.66 3.62
CA VAL A 241 7.25 -2.54 3.32
C VAL A 241 6.62 -3.89 2.89
N SER A 242 7.31 -4.66 2.04
CA SER A 242 6.82 -5.98 1.61
C SER A 242 6.77 -7.01 2.74
N PHE A 243 7.69 -6.93 3.72
CA PHE A 243 7.63 -7.77 4.91
C PHE A 243 6.40 -7.41 5.74
N LEU A 244 6.22 -6.13 6.06
CA LEU A 244 5.11 -5.65 6.90
C LEU A 244 3.75 -5.95 6.28
N LEU A 245 3.57 -5.74 4.97
CA LEU A 245 2.33 -6.10 4.28
C LEU A 245 2.10 -7.62 4.27
N SER A 246 3.13 -8.41 4.00
CA SER A 246 3.04 -9.87 3.91
C SER A 246 2.72 -10.49 5.29
N PHE A 247 3.57 -10.25 6.28
CA PHE A 247 3.39 -10.78 7.62
C PHE A 247 2.21 -10.14 8.33
N GLY A 248 1.94 -8.84 8.13
CA GLY A 248 0.75 -8.15 8.64
C GLY A 248 -0.56 -8.74 8.12
N ALA A 249 -0.64 -9.10 6.83
CA ALA A 249 -1.81 -9.81 6.29
C ALA A 249 -2.05 -11.15 6.99
N VAL A 250 -1.01 -11.96 7.18
CA VAL A 250 -1.15 -13.28 7.85
C VAL A 250 -1.44 -13.13 9.33
N SER A 251 -0.80 -12.19 10.02
CA SER A 251 -1.11 -11.85 11.41
C SER A 251 -2.58 -11.43 11.55
N GLY A 252 -3.06 -10.56 10.66
CA GLY A 252 -4.47 -10.15 10.59
C GLY A 252 -5.42 -11.31 10.35
N ILE A 253 -5.11 -12.19 9.38
CA ILE A 253 -5.90 -13.41 9.12
C ILE A 253 -5.96 -14.29 10.35
N LEU A 254 -4.82 -14.58 10.98
CA LEU A 254 -4.81 -15.40 12.19
C LEU A 254 -5.66 -14.72 13.28
N LEU A 255 -5.44 -13.42 13.55
CA LEU A 255 -6.02 -12.68 14.69
C LEU A 255 -7.52 -12.49 14.56
N LEU A 256 -7.95 -12.08 13.37
CA LEU A 256 -9.27 -11.50 13.15
C LEU A 256 -10.26 -12.50 12.59
N LEU A 257 -9.81 -13.49 11.81
CA LEU A 257 -10.70 -14.48 11.21
C LEU A 257 -11.51 -15.27 12.25
N PRO A 258 -10.92 -15.77 13.37
CA PRO A 258 -11.69 -16.45 14.41
C PRO A 258 -12.70 -15.52 15.09
N CYS A 259 -12.35 -14.25 15.28
CA CYS A 259 -13.24 -13.24 15.87
C CYS A 259 -14.44 -12.99 14.94
N PHE A 260 -14.21 -12.81 13.64
CA PHE A 260 -15.29 -12.62 12.68
C PHE A 260 -16.18 -13.87 12.54
N LYS A 261 -15.58 -15.07 12.51
CA LYS A 261 -16.34 -16.32 12.46
C LYS A 261 -17.26 -16.52 13.67
N LYS A 262 -16.91 -15.98 14.86
CA LYS A 262 -17.80 -16.00 16.04
C LYS A 262 -18.98 -15.03 15.94
N CYS A 263 -18.82 -13.93 15.22
CA CYS A 263 -19.85 -12.89 15.14
C CYS A 263 -20.92 -13.17 14.09
N LEU A 264 -20.55 -13.84 12.99
CA LEU A 264 -21.52 -14.26 11.99
C LEU A 264 -22.22 -15.57 12.39
N PRO A 265 -23.48 -15.78 11.98
CA PRO A 265 -24.15 -17.06 12.15
C PRO A 265 -23.30 -18.18 11.55
N GLN A 266 -23.18 -19.32 12.24
CA GLN A 266 -22.57 -20.52 11.66
C GLN A 266 -23.33 -20.86 10.37
N ALA A 267 -22.58 -21.29 9.33
CA ALA A 267 -23.25 -21.78 8.12
C ALA A 267 -24.11 -22.96 8.55
N SER A 268 -25.32 -23.06 8.02
CA SER A 268 -26.11 -24.27 8.18
C SER A 268 -25.26 -25.47 7.75
N GLU A 269 -25.31 -26.56 8.52
CA GLU A 269 -24.64 -27.82 8.18
C GLU A 269 -25.27 -28.51 6.96
N ASP A 270 -26.30 -27.88 6.38
CA ASP A 270 -26.97 -28.31 5.16
C ASP A 270 -25.96 -28.47 4.02
N LYS A 271 -25.84 -29.69 3.51
CA LYS A 271 -24.91 -30.04 2.42
C LYS A 271 -25.39 -29.56 1.04
N THR A 272 -26.33 -28.63 0.97
CA THR A 272 -26.86 -28.11 -0.30
C THR A 272 -25.78 -27.34 -1.07
N ILE A 273 -25.86 -27.35 -2.39
CA ILE A 273 -24.91 -26.65 -3.27
C ILE A 273 -24.91 -25.14 -2.96
N LEU A 274 -26.09 -24.59 -2.68
CA LEU A 274 -26.27 -23.19 -2.31
C LEU A 274 -25.55 -22.85 -0.99
N ALA A 275 -25.66 -23.69 0.04
CA ALA A 275 -24.98 -23.47 1.32
C ALA A 275 -23.45 -23.52 1.17
N ARG A 276 -22.91 -24.41 0.31
CA ARG A 276 -21.47 -24.45 0.00
C ARG A 276 -21.01 -23.19 -0.74
N PHE A 277 -21.79 -22.72 -1.71
CA PHE A 277 -21.49 -21.51 -2.46
C PHE A 277 -21.47 -20.29 -1.52
N VAL A 278 -22.53 -20.08 -0.74
CA VAL A 278 -22.60 -19.01 0.26
C VAL A 278 -21.46 -19.11 1.28
N GLY A 279 -21.14 -20.34 1.73
CA GLY A 279 -20.01 -20.61 2.60
C GLY A 279 -18.67 -20.16 2.02
N PHE A 280 -18.40 -20.48 0.74
CA PHE A 280 -17.18 -20.08 0.04
C PHE A 280 -17.02 -18.56 -0.04
N TRP A 281 -18.06 -17.84 -0.46
CA TRP A 281 -18.01 -16.36 -0.54
C TRP A 281 -17.86 -15.72 0.83
N ARG A 282 -18.54 -16.27 1.85
CA ARG A 282 -18.38 -15.81 3.23
C ARG A 282 -16.95 -16.00 3.71
N GLU A 283 -16.33 -17.15 3.48
CA GLU A 283 -14.94 -17.38 3.90
C GLU A 283 -13.95 -16.46 3.19
N ASN A 284 -14.09 -16.28 1.87
CA ASN A 284 -13.23 -15.36 1.11
C ASN A 284 -13.39 -13.91 1.57
N LEU A 285 -14.62 -13.47 1.86
CA LEU A 285 -14.89 -12.14 2.40
C LEU A 285 -14.21 -11.95 3.76
N LEU A 286 -14.38 -12.91 4.68
CA LEU A 286 -13.79 -12.82 6.02
C LEU A 286 -12.27 -12.82 5.98
N VAL A 287 -11.66 -13.68 5.15
CA VAL A 287 -10.20 -13.73 4.97
C VAL A 287 -9.68 -12.41 4.39
N SER A 288 -10.34 -11.88 3.35
CA SER A 288 -9.95 -10.62 2.71
C SER A 288 -10.08 -9.44 3.66
N LEU A 289 -11.15 -9.41 4.47
CA LEU A 289 -11.35 -8.39 5.51
C LEU A 289 -10.26 -8.47 6.59
N SER A 290 -9.96 -9.67 7.10
CA SER A 290 -8.91 -9.87 8.10
C SER A 290 -7.52 -9.48 7.57
N ALA A 291 -7.20 -9.84 6.33
CA ALA A 291 -5.95 -9.44 5.67
C ALA A 291 -5.89 -7.92 5.47
N GLY A 292 -6.97 -7.31 4.98
CA GLY A 292 -7.08 -5.86 4.77
C GLY A 292 -6.81 -5.08 6.05
N ILE A 293 -7.49 -5.43 7.16
CA ILE A 293 -7.26 -4.80 8.46
C ILE A 293 -5.83 -5.03 8.96
N GLY A 294 -5.26 -6.21 8.75
CA GLY A 294 -3.87 -6.50 9.13
C GLY A 294 -2.82 -5.68 8.36
N THR A 295 -3.13 -5.31 7.11
CA THR A 295 -2.23 -4.50 6.26
C THR A 295 -2.49 -3.00 6.31
N LEU A 296 -3.65 -2.58 6.83
CA LEU A 296 -4.09 -1.18 6.89
C LEU A 296 -3.03 -0.24 7.48
N PRO A 297 -2.36 -0.55 8.61
CA PRO A 297 -1.36 0.37 9.20
C PRO A 297 -0.19 0.63 8.26
N SER A 298 0.31 -0.42 7.62
CA SER A 298 1.43 -0.31 6.68
C SER A 298 1.00 0.46 5.43
N LEU A 299 -0.23 0.26 4.96
CA LEU A 299 -0.77 1.00 3.82
C LEU A 299 -0.92 2.50 4.12
N ILE A 300 -1.52 2.85 5.25
CA ILE A 300 -1.68 4.25 5.69
C ILE A 300 -0.32 4.91 5.93
N TYR A 301 0.60 4.23 6.63
CA TYR A 301 1.90 4.81 7.00
C TYR A 301 2.78 5.08 5.77
N PHE A 302 3.03 4.04 4.95
CA PHE A 302 3.97 4.13 3.82
C PHE A 302 3.37 4.75 2.57
N PHE A 303 2.11 4.41 2.25
CA PHE A 303 1.48 4.83 0.99
C PHE A 303 0.52 5.99 1.17
N GLY A 304 0.00 6.21 2.38
CA GLY A 304 -0.95 7.30 2.66
C GLY A 304 -2.27 7.12 1.92
N TYR A 305 -2.65 5.91 1.54
CA TYR A 305 -3.95 5.62 0.97
C TYR A 305 -4.41 4.19 1.28
N TYR A 306 -5.72 3.98 1.29
CA TYR A 306 -6.36 2.67 1.39
C TYR A 306 -7.63 2.67 0.54
N SER A 307 -7.89 1.57 -0.17
CA SER A 307 -9.11 1.38 -0.95
C SER A 307 -10.03 0.42 -0.21
N PHE A 308 -11.19 0.90 0.23
CA PHE A 308 -12.22 0.01 0.80
C PHE A 308 -12.90 -0.82 -0.30
N GLY A 309 -12.99 -0.29 -1.52
CA GLY A 309 -13.50 -1.01 -2.70
C GLY A 309 -12.65 -2.22 -3.08
N SER A 310 -11.39 -2.27 -2.63
CA SER A 310 -10.51 -3.44 -2.83
C SER A 310 -11.08 -4.73 -2.26
N LEU A 311 -11.93 -4.68 -1.21
CA LEU A 311 -12.57 -5.88 -0.67
C LEU A 311 -13.48 -6.55 -1.71
N GLY A 312 -14.27 -5.75 -2.43
CA GLY A 312 -15.18 -6.23 -3.47
C GLY A 312 -14.42 -6.78 -4.68
N LEU A 313 -13.41 -6.05 -5.16
CA LEU A 313 -12.61 -6.49 -6.30
C LEU A 313 -11.80 -7.75 -6.00
N ASN A 314 -11.21 -7.86 -4.80
CA ASN A 314 -10.52 -9.06 -4.35
C ASN A 314 -11.44 -10.27 -4.26
N LEU A 315 -12.69 -10.07 -3.82
CA LEU A 315 -13.68 -11.14 -3.72
C LEU A 315 -13.94 -11.79 -5.08
N ILE A 316 -13.89 -11.03 -6.17
CA ILE A 316 -14.07 -11.51 -7.55
C ILE A 316 -12.75 -12.04 -8.13
N LEU A 317 -11.68 -11.24 -8.06
CA LEU A 317 -10.43 -11.52 -8.77
C LEU A 317 -9.56 -12.59 -8.11
N VAL A 318 -9.59 -12.75 -6.78
CA VAL A 318 -8.79 -13.78 -6.10
C VAL A 318 -9.24 -15.19 -6.49
N PRO A 319 -10.54 -15.54 -6.50
CA PRO A 319 -10.99 -16.83 -7.04
C PRO A 319 -10.64 -17.03 -8.51
N ILE A 320 -10.77 -16.00 -9.35
CA ILE A 320 -10.37 -16.05 -10.76
C ILE A 320 -8.88 -16.35 -10.88
N CYS A 321 -8.02 -15.67 -10.12
CA CYS A 321 -6.59 -15.95 -10.05
C CYS A 321 -6.29 -17.38 -9.57
N GLY A 322 -7.13 -17.91 -8.66
CA GLY A 322 -7.09 -19.30 -8.20
C GLY A 322 -7.18 -20.33 -9.33
N ILE A 323 -7.93 -20.02 -10.39
CA ILE A 323 -8.12 -20.88 -11.57
C ILE A 323 -7.14 -20.50 -12.69
N LEU A 324 -6.93 -19.21 -12.91
CA LEU A 324 -6.07 -18.65 -13.94
C LEU A 324 -4.61 -19.07 -13.75
N LEU A 325 -4.07 -18.97 -12.53
CA LEU A 325 -2.64 -19.24 -12.29
C LEU A 325 -2.23 -20.69 -12.60
N PRO A 326 -2.94 -21.74 -12.14
CA PRO A 326 -2.65 -23.12 -12.54
C PRO A 326 -2.68 -23.31 -14.04
N LEU A 327 -3.69 -22.76 -14.73
CA LEU A 327 -3.82 -22.89 -16.18
C LEU A 327 -2.70 -22.16 -16.92
N LEU A 328 -2.31 -20.98 -16.45
CA LEU A 328 -1.21 -20.20 -17.01
C LEU A 328 0.14 -20.90 -16.81
N TYR A 329 0.41 -21.46 -15.63
CA TYR A 329 1.63 -22.24 -15.42
C TYR A 329 1.63 -23.51 -16.28
N PHE A 330 0.49 -24.19 -16.39
CA PHE A 330 0.36 -25.39 -17.20
C PHE A 330 0.55 -25.08 -18.69
N SER A 331 -0.03 -24.00 -19.21
CA SER A 331 0.15 -23.60 -20.61
C SER A 331 1.62 -23.25 -20.93
N LEU A 332 2.30 -22.54 -20.03
CA LEU A 332 3.73 -22.22 -20.17
C LEU A 332 4.60 -23.48 -20.16
N VAL A 333 4.27 -24.48 -19.34
CA VAL A 333 5.00 -25.77 -19.33
C VAL A 333 4.78 -26.55 -20.61
N LEU A 334 3.53 -26.63 -21.12
CA LEU A 334 3.24 -27.31 -22.39
C LEU A 334 3.98 -26.65 -23.57
N GLU A 335 3.99 -25.32 -23.60
CA GLU A 335 4.68 -24.54 -24.61
C GLU A 335 6.20 -24.72 -24.52
N SER A 336 6.75 -24.83 -23.30
CA SER A 336 8.18 -25.10 -23.09
C SER A 336 8.61 -26.49 -23.54
N ILE A 337 7.71 -27.49 -23.57
CA ILE A 337 8.01 -28.88 -23.99
C ILE A 337 7.62 -29.10 -25.46
N TYR A 338 7.28 -28.05 -26.21
CA TYR A 338 6.88 -28.11 -27.63
C TYR A 338 5.59 -28.92 -27.89
N LEU A 339 4.69 -29.04 -26.90
CA LEU A 339 3.39 -29.71 -27.04
C LEU A 339 2.28 -28.73 -27.47
N TYR A 340 2.48 -28.05 -28.59
CA TYR A 340 1.63 -26.95 -29.07
C TYR A 340 0.15 -27.33 -29.21
N LEU A 341 -0.14 -28.53 -29.71
CA LEU A 341 -1.52 -29.00 -29.95
C LEU A 341 -2.36 -29.01 -28.66
N PHE A 342 -1.75 -29.34 -27.52
CA PHE A 342 -2.41 -29.36 -26.21
C PHE A 342 -2.39 -27.99 -25.53
N ALA A 343 -1.39 -27.14 -25.84
CA ALA A 343 -1.28 -25.80 -25.26
C ALA A 343 -2.39 -24.86 -25.76
N GLN A 344 -2.72 -24.94 -27.05
CA GLN A 344 -3.71 -24.08 -27.71
C GLN A 344 -5.08 -23.97 -27.01
N PRO A 345 -5.80 -25.06 -26.69
CA PRO A 345 -7.08 -24.96 -26.01
C PRO A 345 -6.95 -24.37 -24.60
N VAL A 346 -5.85 -24.66 -23.89
CA VAL A 346 -5.59 -24.10 -22.56
C VAL A 346 -5.34 -22.59 -22.66
N TRP A 347 -4.55 -22.15 -23.64
CA TRP A 347 -4.29 -20.73 -23.89
C TRP A 347 -5.56 -19.95 -24.19
N LYS A 348 -6.52 -20.51 -24.92
CA LYS A 348 -7.83 -19.86 -25.15
C LYS A 348 -8.58 -19.59 -23.83
N ILE A 349 -8.57 -20.56 -22.91
CA ILE A 349 -9.18 -20.39 -21.58
C ILE A 349 -8.41 -19.36 -20.76
N VAL A 350 -7.08 -19.40 -20.79
CA VAL A 350 -6.22 -18.43 -20.10
C VAL A 350 -6.47 -17.02 -20.61
N LEU A 351 -6.52 -16.81 -21.92
CA LEU A 351 -6.80 -15.51 -22.54
C LEU A 351 -8.18 -14.98 -22.16
N PHE A 352 -9.20 -15.84 -22.16
CA PHE A 352 -10.54 -15.45 -21.71
C PHE A 352 -10.56 -15.01 -20.23
N LEU A 353 -9.86 -15.73 -19.35
CA LEU A 353 -9.76 -15.36 -17.94
C LEU A 353 -8.93 -14.09 -17.73
N LEU A 354 -7.87 -13.88 -18.52
CA LEU A 354 -7.08 -12.64 -18.51
C LEU A 354 -7.91 -11.45 -18.97
N GLU A 355 -8.76 -11.62 -19.98
CA GLU A 355 -9.67 -10.58 -20.47
C GLU A 355 -10.70 -10.21 -19.40
N ILE A 356 -11.28 -11.20 -18.69
CA ILE A 356 -12.17 -10.93 -17.55
C ILE A 356 -11.42 -10.13 -16.47
N LEU A 357 -10.20 -10.55 -16.12
CA LEU A 357 -9.39 -9.86 -15.13
C LEU A 357 -9.10 -8.42 -15.55
N GLU A 358 -8.74 -8.22 -16.82
CA GLU A 358 -8.46 -6.91 -17.40
C GLU A 358 -9.70 -6.00 -17.32
N LYS A 359 -10.82 -6.44 -17.91
CA LYS A 359 -12.06 -5.66 -17.97
C LYS A 359 -12.61 -5.37 -16.58
N ALA A 360 -12.59 -6.35 -15.67
CA ALA A 360 -13.03 -6.15 -14.30
C ALA A 360 -12.16 -5.11 -13.57
N THR A 361 -10.84 -5.14 -13.77
CA THR A 361 -9.93 -4.16 -13.15
C THR A 361 -10.16 -2.75 -13.67
N LEU A 362 -10.29 -2.58 -15.00
CA LEU A 362 -10.52 -1.27 -15.62
C LEU A 362 -11.88 -0.70 -15.24
N TYR A 363 -12.94 -1.50 -15.37
CA TYR A 363 -14.30 -1.11 -14.98
C TYR A 363 -14.38 -0.73 -13.50
N TRP A 364 -13.73 -1.50 -12.61
CA TRP A 364 -13.72 -1.18 -11.18
C TRP A 364 -12.93 0.10 -10.89
N GLY A 365 -11.83 0.34 -11.61
CA GLY A 365 -11.01 1.53 -11.48
C GLY A 365 -11.74 2.82 -11.86
N GLU A 366 -12.50 2.79 -12.95
CA GLU A 366 -13.32 3.93 -13.42
C GLU A 366 -14.59 4.14 -12.60
N SER A 367 -15.03 3.11 -11.89
CA SER A 367 -16.27 3.13 -11.12
C SER A 367 -16.13 3.92 -9.82
N ASN A 368 -17.20 4.63 -9.44
CA ASN A 368 -17.33 5.31 -8.14
C ASN A 368 -17.25 4.35 -6.93
N TRP A 369 -17.25 3.02 -7.17
CA TRP A 369 -17.20 1.97 -6.15
C TRP A 369 -15.78 1.66 -5.65
N ASN A 370 -14.76 2.24 -6.29
CA ASN A 370 -13.37 2.01 -5.91
C ASN A 370 -13.06 2.51 -4.47
N TRP A 371 -13.78 3.54 -4.00
CA TRP A 371 -13.68 4.11 -2.64
C TRP A 371 -12.23 4.18 -2.16
N VAL A 372 -11.39 4.83 -2.98
CA VAL A 372 -9.99 5.09 -2.66
C VAL A 372 -9.92 6.30 -1.76
N HIS A 373 -9.21 6.18 -0.64
CA HIS A 373 -9.06 7.28 0.30
C HIS A 373 -7.61 7.57 0.58
N HIS A 374 -7.30 8.85 0.74
CA HIS A 374 -5.96 9.36 1.01
C HIS A 374 -5.84 9.90 2.44
N TYR A 375 -4.87 9.39 3.20
CA TYR A 375 -4.50 9.83 4.53
C TYR A 375 -3.28 10.76 4.44
N ARG A 376 -3.39 11.99 4.96
CA ARG A 376 -2.42 13.08 4.76
C ARG A 376 -1.99 13.68 6.11
N GLY A 377 -0.71 14.02 6.25
CA GLY A 377 -0.15 14.65 7.45
C GLY A 377 -0.56 13.91 8.74
N ASN A 378 -1.06 14.66 9.72
CA ASN A 378 -1.48 14.13 11.02
C ASN A 378 -2.67 13.15 10.94
N THR A 379 -3.48 13.15 9.87
CA THR A 379 -4.59 12.18 9.75
C THR A 379 -4.10 10.74 9.61
N LYS A 380 -2.84 10.54 9.18
CA LYS A 380 -2.20 9.22 9.21
C LYS A 380 -2.08 8.68 10.64
N PHE A 381 -1.62 9.50 11.58
CA PHE A 381 -1.46 9.11 12.98
C PHE A 381 -2.81 8.90 13.67
N PHE A 382 -3.80 9.74 13.39
CA PHE A 382 -5.18 9.51 13.86
C PHE A 382 -5.76 8.20 13.32
N GLY A 383 -5.59 7.93 12.03
CA GLY A 383 -6.01 6.67 11.41
C GLY A 383 -5.34 5.45 12.05
N LEU A 384 -4.04 5.54 12.37
CA LEU A 384 -3.33 4.50 13.12
C LEU A 384 -3.87 4.35 14.55
N GLY A 385 -4.13 5.45 15.26
CA GLY A 385 -4.68 5.43 16.62
C GLY A 385 -6.03 4.72 16.69
N ILE A 386 -6.92 5.00 15.75
CA ILE A 386 -8.23 4.32 15.67
C ILE A 386 -8.08 2.85 15.35
N TRP A 387 -7.13 2.49 14.48
CA TRP A 387 -6.86 1.09 14.19
C TRP A 387 -6.35 0.34 15.44
N ILE A 388 -5.50 0.97 16.26
CA ILE A 388 -5.04 0.39 17.54
C ILE A 388 -6.23 0.21 18.51
N LEU A 389 -7.07 1.24 18.66
CA LEU A 389 -8.30 1.15 19.47
C LEU A 389 -9.22 0.03 18.99
N PHE A 390 -9.34 -0.12 17.67
CA PHE A 390 -10.11 -1.18 17.06
C PHE A 390 -9.55 -2.57 17.38
N LEU A 391 -8.23 -2.78 17.26
CA LEU A 391 -7.60 -4.04 17.68
C LEU A 391 -7.78 -4.32 19.16
N PHE A 392 -7.66 -3.30 20.01
CA PHE A 392 -7.88 -3.43 21.45
C PHE A 392 -9.31 -3.85 21.75
N PHE A 393 -10.30 -3.23 21.09
CA PHE A 393 -11.71 -3.59 21.21
C PHE A 393 -11.99 -5.03 20.76
N LEU A 394 -11.37 -5.48 19.66
CA LEU A 394 -11.46 -6.87 19.19
C LEU A 394 -10.84 -7.88 20.16
N PHE A 395 -9.73 -7.51 20.78
CA PHE A 395 -9.09 -8.33 21.81
C PHE A 395 -10.02 -8.51 23.02
N LEU A 396 -10.64 -7.42 23.50
CA LEU A 396 -11.62 -7.46 24.59
C LEU A 396 -12.84 -8.34 24.26
N TRP A 397 -13.36 -8.26 23.03
CA TRP A 397 -14.47 -9.10 22.59
C TRP A 397 -14.19 -10.59 22.71
N LYS A 398 -12.98 -11.01 22.34
CA LYS A 398 -12.58 -12.41 22.41
C LYS A 398 -12.47 -12.92 23.85
N LEU A 399 -12.29 -12.04 24.84
CA LEU A 399 -12.33 -12.42 26.25
C LEU A 399 -13.74 -12.79 26.73
N ILE A 400 -14.80 -12.45 26.01
CA ILE A 400 -16.17 -12.83 26.37
C ILE A 400 -16.39 -14.33 26.08
N PRO A 401 -16.78 -15.13 27.08
CA PRO A 401 -16.98 -16.57 26.91
C PRO A 401 -18.17 -16.86 26.01
N SER A 402 -17.89 -17.35 24.80
CA SER A 402 -18.88 -18.06 23.99
C SER A 402 -19.03 -19.47 24.56
N LYS A 403 -20.03 -19.69 25.42
CA LYS A 403 -20.43 -21.06 25.75
C LYS A 403 -21.16 -21.64 24.54
N LYS A 404 -20.71 -22.82 24.10
CA LYS A 404 -21.47 -23.72 23.22
C LYS A 404 -22.85 -23.89 23.84
N MET A 405 -23.91 -23.64 23.08
CA MET A 405 -25.22 -24.22 23.40
C MET A 405 -25.05 -25.73 23.24
N GLU A 406 -24.68 -26.42 24.32
CA GLU A 406 -25.05 -27.82 24.45
C GLU A 406 -26.58 -27.85 24.50
N ASN A 407 -27.16 -28.79 23.75
CA ASN A 407 -28.58 -29.14 23.83
C ASN A 407 -28.85 -29.81 25.21
N SER A 408 -28.58 -29.09 26.30
CA SER A 408 -29.08 -29.47 27.62
C SER A 408 -30.56 -29.13 27.64
N THR A 409 -31.38 -30.17 27.81
CA THR A 409 -32.78 -30.16 28.23
C THR A 409 -33.30 -28.80 28.68
N LEU A 410 -34.39 -28.35 28.04
CA LEU A 410 -35.20 -27.17 28.37
C LEU A 410 -35.31 -26.95 29.88
N ASP A 411 -34.38 -26.17 30.44
CA ASP A 411 -34.43 -25.70 31.81
C ASP A 411 -34.80 -24.22 31.74
N LEU A 412 -36.08 -23.92 32.01
CA LEU A 412 -36.71 -22.60 31.94
C LEU A 412 -36.31 -21.70 33.13
N SER A 413 -35.03 -21.70 33.51
CA SER A 413 -34.56 -20.81 34.57
C SER A 413 -34.34 -19.39 34.02
N ASN A 414 -34.82 -18.38 34.76
CA ASN A 414 -34.59 -16.95 34.43
C ASN A 414 -33.09 -16.62 34.25
N SER A 415 -32.20 -17.40 34.88
CA SER A 415 -30.74 -17.22 34.76
C SER A 415 -30.16 -17.62 33.40
N VAL A 416 -30.83 -18.47 32.60
CA VAL A 416 -30.41 -18.83 31.23
C VAL A 416 -30.94 -17.81 30.23
N ILE A 417 -32.16 -17.31 30.43
CA ILE A 417 -32.77 -16.24 29.62
C ILE A 417 -31.97 -14.93 29.77
N ASP A 418 -31.61 -14.55 31.00
CA ASP A 418 -30.84 -13.32 31.26
C ASP A 418 -29.39 -13.41 30.70
N LYS A 419 -28.79 -14.62 30.72
CA LYS A 419 -27.47 -14.87 30.09
C LYS A 419 -27.53 -14.82 28.57
N THR A 420 -28.55 -15.38 27.94
CA THR A 420 -28.73 -15.33 26.48
C THR A 420 -29.03 -13.90 26.01
N LEU A 421 -29.87 -13.16 26.74
CA LEU A 421 -30.14 -11.74 26.49
C LEU A 421 -28.87 -10.89 26.62
N ARG A 422 -28.06 -11.08 27.68
CA ARG A 422 -26.74 -10.42 27.81
C ARG A 422 -25.83 -10.70 26.63
N THR A 423 -25.74 -11.95 26.21
CA THR A 423 -24.84 -12.34 25.10
C THR A 423 -25.28 -11.71 23.78
N ALA A 424 -26.59 -11.62 23.52
CA ALA A 424 -27.16 -10.93 22.36
C ALA A 424 -26.95 -9.41 22.43
N LEU A 425 -27.16 -8.79 23.60
CA LEU A 425 -26.89 -7.36 23.84
C LEU A 425 -25.41 -7.02 23.61
N PHE A 426 -24.49 -7.80 24.16
CA PHE A 426 -23.05 -7.63 23.94
C PHE A 426 -22.68 -7.76 22.45
N LYS A 427 -23.30 -8.70 21.73
CA LYS A 427 -23.12 -8.85 20.27
C LYS A 427 -23.57 -7.61 19.49
N ASN A 428 -24.73 -7.05 19.84
CA ASN A 428 -25.22 -5.83 19.20
C ASN A 428 -24.33 -4.63 19.51
N ILE A 429 -23.87 -4.48 20.76
CA ILE A 429 -22.89 -3.45 21.16
C ILE A 429 -21.58 -3.62 20.38
N TRP A 430 -21.16 -4.85 20.12
CA TRP A 430 -19.95 -5.12 19.36
C TRP A 430 -20.07 -4.79 17.88
N ILE A 431 -21.18 -5.18 17.24
CA ILE A 431 -21.47 -4.79 15.86
C ILE A 431 -21.53 -3.27 15.77
N LEU A 432 -22.17 -2.60 16.73
CA LEU A 432 -22.21 -1.14 16.81
C LEU A 432 -20.81 -0.54 16.97
N GLY A 433 -19.98 -1.05 17.88
CA GLY A 433 -18.60 -0.58 18.07
C GLY A 433 -17.71 -0.80 16.85
N PHE A 434 -17.85 -1.93 16.17
CA PHE A 434 -17.19 -2.21 14.88
C PHE A 434 -17.64 -1.19 13.82
N CYS A 435 -18.96 -1.00 13.66
CA CYS A 435 -19.53 -0.03 12.72
C CYS A 435 -19.10 1.40 13.04
N ILE A 436 -19.00 1.78 14.31
CA ILE A 436 -18.52 3.09 14.75
C ILE A 436 -17.03 3.26 14.41
N CYS A 437 -16.17 2.27 14.69
CA CYS A 437 -14.75 2.35 14.34
C CYS A 437 -14.53 2.44 12.83
N CYS A 438 -15.24 1.61 12.06
CA CYS A 438 -15.25 1.68 10.60
C CYS A 438 -15.81 3.03 10.10
N GLY A 439 -16.87 3.53 10.73
CA GLY A 439 -17.48 4.83 10.42
C GLY A 439 -16.54 5.99 10.73
N PHE A 440 -15.81 5.97 11.83
CA PHE A 440 -14.79 6.98 12.14
C PHE A 440 -13.59 6.90 11.21
N GLN A 441 -13.13 5.70 10.85
CA GLN A 441 -12.11 5.54 9.80
C GLN A 441 -12.59 6.13 8.48
N PHE A 442 -13.85 5.90 8.13
CA PHE A 442 -14.48 6.47 6.95
C PHE A 442 -14.61 8.00 7.03
N LEU A 443 -15.02 8.55 8.17
CA LEU A 443 -15.11 10.00 8.38
C LEU A 443 -13.74 10.67 8.36
N LEU A 444 -12.73 10.09 8.99
CA LEU A 444 -11.35 10.58 8.92
C LEU A 444 -10.79 10.48 7.51
N ALA A 445 -11.11 9.40 6.80
CA ALA A 445 -10.76 9.23 5.40
C ALA A 445 -11.39 10.32 4.52
N ASN A 446 -12.65 10.68 4.81
CA ASN A 446 -13.36 11.73 4.08
C ASN A 446 -12.97 13.15 4.52
N SER A 447 -12.39 13.32 5.71
CA SER A 447 -11.93 14.62 6.20
C SER A 447 -10.87 15.26 5.29
N SER A 448 -10.12 14.45 4.52
CA SER A 448 -9.18 14.93 3.51
C SER A 448 -9.84 15.77 2.40
N THR A 449 -11.14 15.56 2.12
CA THR A 449 -11.94 16.37 1.18
C THR A 449 -12.51 17.64 1.83
N TRP A 450 -12.59 17.67 3.16
CA TRP A 450 -13.07 18.81 3.93
C TRP A 450 -11.95 19.81 4.26
N ILE A 451 -10.69 19.35 4.22
CA ILE A 451 -9.52 20.22 4.29
C ILE A 451 -9.39 20.91 2.93
N GLN A 452 -10.11 22.02 2.75
CA GLN A 452 -9.79 22.98 1.71
C GLN A 452 -8.47 23.64 2.11
N LEU A 453 -7.44 23.49 1.27
CA LEU A 453 -6.27 24.34 1.35
C LEU A 453 -6.75 25.78 1.10
N PRO A 454 -6.35 26.78 1.91
CA PRO A 454 -6.72 28.18 1.67
C PRO A 454 -6.28 28.60 0.28
N ASP A 455 -6.86 29.65 -0.32
CA ASP A 455 -6.41 30.17 -1.63
C ASP A 455 -4.87 30.36 -1.61
N VAL A 456 -4.18 29.64 -2.50
CA VAL A 456 -2.75 29.36 -2.36
C VAL A 456 -1.92 30.17 -3.37
N PHE A 457 -0.93 30.91 -2.86
CA PHE A 457 0.20 31.41 -3.64
C PHE A 457 1.50 30.78 -3.10
N PHE A 458 2.13 29.90 -3.88
CA PHE A 458 3.43 29.30 -3.56
C PHE A 458 4.33 29.26 -4.78
N GLY A 459 5.65 29.23 -4.58
CA GLY A 459 6.56 29.06 -5.71
C GLY A 459 7.98 28.73 -5.32
N ASP A 460 8.78 28.54 -6.34
CA ASP A 460 10.24 28.52 -6.26
C ASP A 460 10.82 29.49 -7.31
N GLN A 461 12.15 29.50 -7.40
CA GLN A 461 12.88 30.37 -8.31
C GLN A 461 12.44 30.25 -9.79
N PHE A 462 11.90 29.10 -10.21
CA PHE A 462 11.62 28.81 -11.62
C PHE A 462 10.14 28.80 -11.96
N THR A 463 9.28 28.53 -10.98
CA THR A 463 7.84 28.34 -11.18
C THR A 463 7.08 28.81 -9.96
N PHE A 464 5.97 29.51 -10.17
CA PHE A 464 5.00 29.75 -9.11
C PHE A 464 3.62 29.24 -9.50
N PHE A 465 2.88 28.93 -8.47
CA PHE A 465 1.56 28.36 -8.49
C PHE A 465 0.62 29.34 -7.78
N LEU A 466 -0.48 29.62 -8.45
CA LEU A 466 -1.52 30.49 -7.94
C LEU A 466 -2.88 29.85 -8.22
N GLN A 467 -3.67 29.67 -7.17
CA GLN A 467 -5.02 29.15 -7.26
C GLN A 467 -6.01 30.27 -6.91
N GLU A 468 -6.79 30.68 -7.91
CA GLU A 468 -7.96 31.54 -7.76
C GLU A 468 -9.22 30.65 -7.68
N LYS A 469 -10.34 31.18 -7.16
CA LYS A 469 -11.59 30.42 -6.93
C LYS A 469 -12.01 29.50 -8.09
N ASN A 470 -11.90 29.97 -9.33
CA ASN A 470 -12.29 29.23 -10.54
C ASN A 470 -11.14 28.95 -11.53
N ARG A 471 -9.92 29.40 -11.21
CA ARG A 471 -8.80 29.42 -12.15
C ARG A 471 -7.50 28.97 -11.51
N LEU A 472 -6.77 28.11 -12.22
CA LEU A 472 -5.46 27.63 -11.81
C LEU A 472 -4.38 28.23 -12.69
N ILE A 473 -3.32 28.76 -12.11
CA ILE A 473 -2.25 29.43 -12.85
C ILE A 473 -0.91 28.78 -12.47
N LEU A 474 -0.25 28.22 -13.48
CA LEU A 474 1.11 27.68 -13.43
C LEU A 474 2.01 28.53 -14.32
N ALA A 475 2.75 29.42 -13.68
CA ALA A 475 3.62 30.36 -14.35
C ALA A 475 5.09 29.96 -14.17
N GLY A 476 5.87 29.98 -15.26
CA GLY A 476 7.27 29.54 -15.28
C GLY A 476 7.50 28.18 -15.96
N LYS A 477 8.63 27.54 -15.63
CA LYS A 477 9.06 26.27 -16.24
C LYS A 477 9.07 25.14 -15.21
N CYS A 478 7.96 24.40 -15.11
CA CYS A 478 7.78 23.32 -14.13
C CYS A 478 8.87 22.22 -14.16
N LYS A 479 9.56 22.00 -15.30
CA LYS A 479 10.69 21.05 -15.37
C LYS A 479 11.84 21.38 -14.41
N TYR A 480 12.08 22.67 -14.17
CA TYR A 480 13.15 23.15 -13.30
C TYR A 480 12.69 23.40 -11.86
N SER A 481 11.40 23.18 -11.58
CA SER A 481 10.89 23.32 -10.23
C SER A 481 11.57 22.34 -9.27
N SER A 482 11.68 22.74 -8.01
CA SER A 482 12.31 21.95 -6.96
C SER A 482 11.63 20.57 -6.85
N LYS A 483 12.44 19.52 -6.60
CA LYS A 483 11.92 18.16 -6.34
C LYS A 483 10.93 18.12 -5.18
N ILE A 484 11.01 19.07 -4.25
CA ILE A 484 10.10 19.23 -3.12
C ILE A 484 8.73 19.70 -3.62
N LEU A 485 8.68 20.77 -4.41
CA LEU A 485 7.43 21.30 -4.98
C LEU A 485 6.72 20.22 -5.82
N TYR A 486 7.45 19.54 -6.70
CA TYR A 486 6.90 18.48 -7.54
C TYR A 486 6.38 17.26 -6.74
N LYS A 487 7.12 16.82 -5.72
CA LYS A 487 6.69 15.66 -4.90
C LYS A 487 5.49 15.98 -4.02
N SER A 488 5.38 17.21 -3.54
CA SER A 488 4.34 17.63 -2.60
C SER A 488 3.02 18.00 -3.28
N LEU A 489 3.08 18.58 -4.49
CA LEU A 489 1.90 19.04 -5.26
C LEU A 489 1.68 18.25 -6.55
N GLY A 490 2.71 18.06 -7.38
CA GLY A 490 2.59 17.52 -8.74
C GLY A 490 2.13 16.06 -8.88
N LYS A 491 1.98 15.33 -7.76
CA LYS A 491 1.45 13.96 -7.75
C LYS A 491 0.00 13.83 -7.29
N ASP A 492 -0.58 14.89 -6.74
CA ASP A 492 -1.90 14.83 -6.09
C ASP A 492 -2.86 15.82 -6.77
N PRO A 493 -3.67 15.36 -7.74
CA PRO A 493 -4.54 16.23 -8.53
C PRO A 493 -5.62 16.92 -7.70
N GLU A 494 -5.97 16.38 -6.53
CA GLU A 494 -6.94 17.02 -5.63
C GLU A 494 -6.36 18.21 -4.89
N ARG A 495 -5.09 18.12 -4.48
CA ARG A 495 -4.38 19.28 -3.88
C ARG A 495 -4.12 20.35 -4.91
N PHE A 496 -3.96 19.93 -6.16
CA PHE A 496 -3.50 20.77 -7.24
C PHE A 496 -4.66 21.42 -8.02
N CYS A 497 -5.78 20.73 -8.25
CA CYS A 497 -6.94 21.26 -8.98
C CYS A 497 -8.23 21.30 -8.16
N GLY A 498 -8.17 20.95 -6.87
CA GLY A 498 -9.34 20.86 -6.02
C GLY A 498 -10.27 19.70 -6.40
N ASN A 499 -11.51 19.78 -5.90
CA ASN A 499 -12.58 18.89 -6.35
C ASN A 499 -13.01 19.32 -7.76
N SER A 500 -13.38 18.40 -8.65
CA SER A 500 -13.58 18.65 -10.10
C SER A 500 -14.53 19.79 -10.46
N LYS A 501 -15.32 20.28 -9.50
CA LYS A 501 -16.33 21.34 -9.65
C LYS A 501 -15.81 22.76 -9.38
N THR A 502 -14.65 22.95 -8.76
CA THR A 502 -14.21 24.30 -8.35
C THR A 502 -13.41 25.01 -9.43
N VAL A 503 -12.52 24.32 -10.13
CA VAL A 503 -11.69 24.91 -11.18
C VAL A 503 -12.34 24.69 -12.56
N HIS A 504 -12.42 25.75 -13.36
CA HIS A 504 -12.96 25.71 -14.74
C HIS A 504 -11.92 26.13 -15.79
N GLU A 505 -10.86 26.79 -15.36
CA GLU A 505 -9.79 27.27 -16.23
C GLU A 505 -8.42 26.92 -15.66
N ILE A 506 -7.52 26.42 -16.50
CA ILE A 506 -6.12 26.18 -16.18
C ILE A 506 -5.26 26.98 -17.15
N TYR A 507 -4.36 27.79 -16.62
CA TYR A 507 -3.34 28.50 -17.37
C TYR A 507 -1.95 27.88 -17.13
N ILE A 508 -1.24 27.56 -18.21
CA ILE A 508 0.14 27.07 -18.15
C ILE A 508 1.05 27.90 -19.08
N GLU A 509 2.23 28.27 -18.61
CA GLU A 509 3.20 29.05 -19.40
C GLU A 509 4.15 28.19 -20.23
N HIS A 510 4.36 26.93 -19.84
CA HIS A 510 5.35 26.05 -20.47
C HIS A 510 4.82 24.61 -20.58
N GLU A 511 5.20 23.90 -21.64
CA GLU A 511 4.75 22.52 -21.90
C GLU A 511 5.15 21.55 -20.78
N SER A 512 6.27 21.82 -20.10
CA SER A 512 6.73 21.00 -18.96
C SER A 512 5.74 20.96 -17.79
N CYS A 513 4.80 21.89 -17.73
CA CYS A 513 3.78 21.94 -16.70
C CYS A 513 2.62 20.98 -16.97
N LEU A 514 2.53 20.39 -18.17
CA LEU A 514 1.45 19.50 -18.55
C LEU A 514 1.40 18.22 -17.72
N ASP A 515 2.56 17.67 -17.37
CA ASP A 515 2.63 16.51 -16.49
C ASP A 515 1.98 16.75 -15.12
N TRP A 516 1.85 18.02 -14.70
CA TRP A 516 1.25 18.39 -13.42
C TRP A 516 -0.28 18.52 -13.54
N VAL A 517 -0.77 19.08 -14.64
CA VAL A 517 -2.22 19.30 -14.89
C VAL A 517 -2.91 18.15 -15.62
N SER A 518 -2.17 17.19 -16.20
CA SER A 518 -2.72 16.14 -17.05
C SER A 518 -3.82 15.34 -16.35
N GLU A 519 -3.64 15.08 -15.06
CA GLU A 519 -4.58 14.30 -14.27
C GLU A 519 -5.85 15.09 -13.94
N CYS A 520 -5.75 16.42 -13.85
CA CYS A 520 -6.91 17.29 -13.67
C CYS A 520 -7.76 17.38 -14.93
N LEU A 521 -7.11 17.54 -16.07
CA LEU A 521 -7.78 17.58 -17.37
C LEU A 521 -8.48 16.24 -17.68
N LYS A 522 -7.89 15.12 -17.26
CA LYS A 522 -8.56 13.79 -17.32
C LYS A 522 -9.80 13.70 -16.44
N ARG A 523 -9.78 14.31 -15.25
CA ARG A 523 -10.88 14.28 -14.28
C ARG A 523 -12.05 15.18 -14.67
N ASN A 524 -11.80 16.26 -15.40
CA ASN A 524 -12.84 17.18 -15.84
C ASN A 524 -12.61 17.61 -17.30
N GLN A 525 -13.38 17.00 -18.20
CA GLN A 525 -13.31 17.26 -19.64
C GLN A 525 -13.82 18.66 -20.03
N ASN A 526 -14.53 19.36 -19.14
CA ASN A 526 -15.01 20.72 -19.36
C ASN A 526 -13.99 21.80 -18.93
N LEU A 527 -12.80 21.43 -18.48
CA LEU A 527 -11.73 22.37 -18.15
C LEU A 527 -11.19 23.06 -19.40
N SER A 528 -11.17 24.39 -19.40
CA SER A 528 -10.51 25.18 -20.44
C SER A 528 -9.01 25.30 -20.14
N LEU A 529 -8.16 24.79 -21.03
CA LEU A 529 -6.70 24.91 -20.91
C LEU A 529 -6.20 26.10 -21.75
N LYS A 530 -5.68 27.11 -21.08
CA LYS A 530 -5.04 28.28 -21.69
C LYS A 530 -3.52 28.13 -21.66
N TYR A 531 -2.87 28.31 -22.81
CA TYR A 531 -1.42 28.13 -22.96
C TYR A 531 -0.74 29.46 -23.33
N GLY A 532 0.24 29.85 -22.52
CA GLY A 532 1.00 31.10 -22.64
C GLY A 532 2.26 31.04 -23.52
N GLY A 533 2.53 29.90 -24.16
CA GLY A 533 3.71 29.73 -25.02
C GLY A 533 3.46 30.16 -26.47
N LYS A 534 4.51 30.07 -27.30
CA LYS A 534 4.49 30.56 -28.69
C LYS A 534 3.69 29.67 -29.64
N GLU A 535 3.78 28.35 -29.46
CA GLU A 535 3.17 27.35 -30.34
C GLU A 535 2.44 26.29 -29.53
N LYS A 536 1.31 25.78 -30.04
CA LYS A 536 0.55 24.71 -29.38
C LYS A 536 1.40 23.42 -29.36
N PRO A 537 1.72 22.84 -28.20
CA PRO A 537 2.44 21.58 -28.15
C PRO A 537 1.56 20.45 -28.71
N LYS A 538 2.13 19.63 -29.61
CA LYS A 538 1.44 18.47 -30.21
C LYS A 538 1.50 17.29 -29.24
N ILE A 539 0.50 17.16 -28.37
CA ILE A 539 0.43 16.10 -27.36
C ILE A 539 -0.87 15.32 -27.54
N ALA A 540 -0.75 13.99 -27.65
CA ALA A 540 -1.88 13.09 -27.82
C ALA A 540 -2.83 13.16 -26.61
N GLY A 541 -4.14 13.28 -26.87
CA GLY A 541 -5.19 13.28 -25.84
C GLY A 541 -5.63 14.65 -25.33
N PHE A 542 -5.05 15.76 -25.80
CA PHE A 542 -5.49 17.11 -25.50
C PHE A 542 -5.53 17.96 -26.77
N GLU A 543 -6.72 18.32 -27.24
CA GLU A 543 -6.91 19.08 -28.49
C GLU A 543 -7.53 20.47 -28.27
N ASN A 544 -8.16 20.69 -27.11
CA ASN A 544 -8.84 21.95 -26.75
C ASN A 544 -7.89 22.98 -26.12
N TRP A 545 -6.89 23.45 -26.88
CA TRP A 545 -5.96 24.51 -26.43
C TRP A 545 -6.44 25.89 -26.84
N ILE A 546 -6.51 26.81 -25.87
CA ILE A 546 -6.67 28.25 -26.14
C ILE A 546 -5.30 28.91 -25.99
N LEU A 547 -4.73 29.37 -27.10
CA LEU A 547 -3.47 30.12 -27.08
C LEU A 547 -3.75 31.52 -26.56
N ILE A 548 -3.04 31.97 -25.53
CA ILE A 548 -3.12 33.34 -25.02
C ILE A 548 -1.73 33.93 -24.82
N PRO A 549 -1.57 35.26 -24.90
CA PRO A 549 -0.29 35.90 -24.57
C PRO A 549 0.12 35.61 -23.13
N LYS A 550 1.44 35.64 -22.88
CA LYS A 550 2.02 35.46 -21.55
C LYS A 550 1.45 36.52 -20.59
N LEU A 551 0.92 36.08 -19.45
CA LEU A 551 0.33 36.97 -18.45
C LEU A 551 1.44 37.71 -17.68
N GLY A 552 1.26 39.03 -17.51
CA GLY A 552 2.15 39.87 -16.72
C GLY A 552 1.59 40.28 -15.35
N GLU A 553 0.29 40.03 -15.12
CA GLU A 553 -0.42 40.41 -13.91
C GLU A 553 -1.32 39.25 -13.47
N PHE A 554 -1.38 39.01 -12.17
CA PHE A 554 -2.13 37.93 -11.55
C PHE A 554 -2.84 38.46 -10.30
N HIS A 555 -4.00 37.90 -9.96
CA HIS A 555 -4.71 38.27 -8.72
C HIS A 555 -4.23 37.38 -7.57
N LEU A 556 -3.93 37.97 -6.42
CA LEU A 556 -3.53 37.19 -5.25
C LEU A 556 -4.79 36.68 -4.49
N PRO A 557 -4.62 35.66 -3.62
CA PRO A 557 -5.67 35.14 -2.76
C PRO A 557 -6.40 36.20 -1.93
N ASP A 558 -5.64 37.18 -1.41
CA ASP A 558 -6.21 38.26 -0.62
C ASP A 558 -6.98 39.24 -1.52
N PRO A 559 -8.22 39.60 -1.16
CA PRO A 559 -9.02 40.54 -1.93
C PRO A 559 -8.25 41.86 -2.09
N ASP A 560 -8.27 42.41 -3.31
CA ASP A 560 -7.60 43.66 -3.72
C ASP A 560 -6.07 43.62 -3.89
N GLN A 561 -5.41 42.48 -3.63
CA GLN A 561 -3.98 42.32 -3.91
C GLN A 561 -3.68 41.72 -5.29
N LYS A 562 -2.59 42.21 -5.89
CA LYS A 562 -2.14 41.79 -7.22
C LYS A 562 -0.67 41.42 -7.24
N LEU A 563 -0.30 40.49 -8.12
CA LEU A 563 1.07 40.14 -8.43
C LEU A 563 1.42 40.65 -9.83
N ILE A 564 2.38 41.55 -9.94
CA ILE A 564 2.92 42.03 -11.21
C ILE A 564 4.30 41.42 -11.43
N ARG A 565 4.50 40.78 -12.58
CA ARG A 565 5.82 40.28 -12.99
C ARG A 565 6.58 41.39 -13.71
N PHE A 566 7.81 41.64 -13.28
CA PHE A 566 8.68 42.66 -13.87
C PHE A 566 10.03 42.07 -14.28
N GLU A 567 10.26 41.93 -15.59
CA GLU A 567 11.53 41.48 -16.18
C GLU A 567 12.49 42.68 -16.33
N VAL A 568 13.52 42.73 -15.48
CA VAL A 568 14.47 43.85 -15.44
C VAL A 568 15.22 43.98 -16.77
N GLY A 569 15.18 45.18 -17.35
CA GLY A 569 15.81 45.51 -18.62
C GLY A 569 15.02 45.11 -19.87
N LYS A 570 13.84 44.51 -19.73
CA LYS A 570 12.88 44.29 -20.82
C LYS A 570 11.60 45.09 -20.64
N ASP A 571 11.06 45.07 -19.42
CA ASP A 571 9.82 45.77 -19.11
C ASP A 571 10.09 47.25 -18.84
N SER A 572 9.18 48.12 -19.31
CA SER A 572 9.29 49.55 -19.11
C SER A 572 8.94 49.92 -17.67
N LEU A 573 9.86 50.60 -16.99
CA LEU A 573 9.63 51.14 -15.65
C LEU A 573 8.43 52.09 -15.64
N GLN A 574 8.27 52.93 -16.67
CA GLN A 574 7.13 53.86 -16.76
C GLN A 574 5.78 53.12 -16.75
N THR A 575 5.71 51.97 -17.41
CA THR A 575 4.50 51.13 -17.44
C THR A 575 4.23 50.50 -16.08
N LEU A 576 5.28 50.07 -15.37
CA LEU A 576 5.15 49.57 -13.99
C LEU A 576 4.60 50.68 -13.08
N LEU A 577 5.18 51.88 -13.14
CA LEU A 577 4.79 53.01 -12.30
C LEU A 577 3.31 53.37 -12.47
N ASN A 578 2.84 53.47 -13.71
CA ASN A 578 1.43 53.77 -14.00
C ASN A 578 0.48 52.73 -13.40
N ARG A 579 0.89 51.45 -13.33
CA ARG A 579 0.08 50.36 -12.76
C ARG A 579 0.11 50.32 -11.24
N THR A 580 1.16 50.84 -10.61
CA THR A 580 1.39 50.75 -9.17
C THR A 580 1.21 52.09 -8.43
N GLN A 581 0.54 53.07 -9.04
CA GLN A 581 0.24 54.36 -8.39
C GLN A 581 -0.80 54.23 -7.27
N LYS A 582 -1.66 53.21 -7.33
CA LYS A 582 -2.70 52.90 -6.34
C LYS A 582 -2.78 51.39 -6.11
N GLY A 583 -3.43 50.97 -5.03
CA GLY A 583 -3.60 49.56 -4.66
C GLY A 583 -2.43 48.98 -3.87
N GLU A 584 -2.49 47.68 -3.68
CA GLU A 584 -1.53 46.89 -2.91
C GLU A 584 -1.21 45.57 -3.60
N GLY A 585 -0.04 45.01 -3.32
CA GLY A 585 0.40 43.78 -3.98
C GLY A 585 1.90 43.53 -3.99
N ILE A 586 2.29 42.58 -4.82
CA ILE A 586 3.67 42.09 -4.96
C ILE A 586 4.17 42.39 -6.37
N ILE A 587 5.39 42.93 -6.47
CA ILE A 587 6.12 43.08 -7.73
C ILE A 587 7.21 42.01 -7.74
N LEU A 588 7.03 40.97 -8.55
CA LEU A 588 7.98 39.87 -8.69
C LEU A 588 9.09 40.27 -9.65
N ILE A 589 10.30 40.46 -9.11
CA ILE A 589 11.48 40.82 -9.89
C ILE A 589 12.03 39.57 -10.58
N LEU A 590 12.11 39.62 -11.90
CA LEU A 590 12.79 38.63 -12.70
C LEU A 590 14.09 39.22 -13.25
N PRO A 591 15.25 38.80 -12.73
CA PRO A 591 16.53 39.32 -13.18
C PRO A 591 16.82 38.92 -14.63
N ARG A 592 17.57 39.75 -15.33
CA ARG A 592 18.19 39.38 -16.61
C ARG A 592 19.29 38.35 -16.35
N PHE A 593 19.37 37.33 -17.21
CA PHE A 593 20.28 36.18 -17.05
C PHE A 593 21.68 36.58 -16.51
N ARG A 594 22.06 36.01 -15.35
CA ARG A 594 23.32 36.20 -14.59
C ARG A 594 23.50 37.48 -13.78
N ILE A 595 22.57 38.43 -13.78
CA ILE A 595 22.63 39.60 -12.90
C ILE A 595 21.74 39.33 -11.69
N LYS A 596 22.30 39.32 -10.48
CA LYS A 596 21.48 39.21 -9.26
C LYS A 596 20.92 40.59 -8.94
N GLU A 597 19.61 40.65 -8.74
CA GLU A 597 18.90 41.84 -8.26
C GLU A 597 18.56 41.61 -6.78
N ASP A 598 18.85 42.58 -5.91
CA ASP A 598 18.44 42.52 -4.50
C ASP A 598 17.08 43.22 -4.32
N PRO A 599 15.99 42.47 -4.01
CA PRO A 599 14.67 43.06 -3.78
C PRO A 599 14.66 44.11 -2.67
N ARG A 600 15.60 44.06 -1.72
CA ARG A 600 15.72 45.04 -0.63
C ARG A 600 16.12 46.42 -1.14
N GLU A 601 17.00 46.48 -2.12
CA GLU A 601 17.39 47.75 -2.75
C GLU A 601 16.21 48.35 -3.52
N TRP A 602 15.49 47.54 -4.29
CA TRP A 602 14.27 47.96 -4.98
C TRP A 602 13.20 48.50 -4.02
N ASN A 603 13.01 47.83 -2.87
CA ASN A 603 12.09 48.32 -1.83
C ASN A 603 12.57 49.62 -1.17
N ARG A 604 13.88 49.83 -1.03
CA ARG A 604 14.47 51.08 -0.50
C ARG A 604 14.19 52.26 -1.43
N PHE A 605 14.30 52.05 -2.74
CA PHE A 605 14.05 53.07 -3.76
C PHE A 605 12.59 53.19 -4.19
N ARG A 606 11.72 52.24 -3.81
CA ARG A 606 10.29 52.19 -4.16
C ARG A 606 9.57 53.54 -4.06
N LYS A 607 9.77 54.27 -2.96
CA LYS A 607 9.12 55.57 -2.75
C LYS A 607 9.63 56.64 -3.72
N GLN A 608 10.93 56.63 -4.03
CA GLN A 608 11.54 57.55 -5.00
C GLN A 608 11.10 57.23 -6.43
N LEU A 609 10.78 55.97 -6.71
CA LEU A 609 10.22 55.54 -7.99
C LEU A 609 8.76 55.99 -8.20
N GLY A 610 8.05 56.42 -7.15
CA GLY A 610 6.64 56.81 -7.24
C GLY A 610 5.65 55.65 -7.13
N ILE A 611 6.09 54.53 -6.54
CA ILE A 611 5.27 53.34 -6.30
C ILE A 611 4.53 53.47 -4.96
N ALA A 612 3.24 53.15 -4.94
CA ALA A 612 2.41 53.25 -3.75
C ALA A 612 2.91 52.34 -2.60
N PRO A 613 2.69 52.73 -1.32
CA PRO A 613 3.24 52.03 -0.17
C PRO A 613 2.71 50.60 0.01
N GLY A 614 1.56 50.26 -0.58
CA GLY A 614 0.97 48.92 -0.56
C GLY A 614 1.67 47.91 -1.46
N TRP A 615 2.60 48.31 -2.33
CA TRP A 615 3.31 47.41 -3.24
C TRP A 615 4.68 47.02 -2.70
N LYS A 616 5.06 45.74 -2.75
CA LYS A 616 6.37 45.27 -2.29
C LYS A 616 7.11 44.51 -3.40
N PHE A 617 8.38 44.83 -3.60
CA PHE A 617 9.26 44.05 -4.46
C PHE A 617 9.70 42.76 -3.76
N ILE A 618 9.61 41.63 -4.45
CA ILE A 618 10.03 40.32 -3.95
C ILE A 618 10.82 39.61 -5.04
N GLY A 619 11.89 38.91 -4.64
CA GLY A 619 12.69 38.08 -5.54
C GLY A 619 12.03 36.72 -5.82
N SER A 620 12.35 36.09 -6.96
CA SER A 620 11.88 34.73 -7.25
C SER A 620 12.29 33.68 -6.20
N ASP A 621 13.36 33.95 -5.46
CA ASP A 621 13.89 33.15 -4.35
C ASP A 621 13.22 33.44 -3.00
N GLU A 622 12.48 34.55 -2.90
CA GLU A 622 11.73 34.95 -1.70
C GLU A 622 10.24 34.56 -1.78
N LEU A 623 9.83 33.84 -2.83
CA LEU A 623 8.49 33.31 -2.96
C LEU A 623 8.16 32.37 -1.79
N PRO A 624 6.93 32.41 -1.26
CA PRO A 624 6.53 31.51 -0.18
C PRO A 624 6.66 30.06 -0.66
N GLY A 625 7.50 29.30 0.05
CA GLY A 625 7.57 27.86 -0.11
C GLY A 625 6.28 27.18 0.38
N ILE A 626 6.09 25.91 0.04
CA ILE A 626 4.94 25.14 0.55
C ILE A 626 5.05 25.08 2.09
N PRO A 627 3.98 25.38 2.85
CA PRO A 627 3.91 25.04 4.26
C PRO A 627 4.14 23.54 4.38
N VAL A 628 5.20 23.16 5.08
CA VAL A 628 5.49 21.74 5.36
C VAL A 628 4.37 21.26 6.29
N LEU A 629 3.31 20.69 5.71
CA LEU A 629 2.15 20.11 6.40
C LEU A 629 2.46 18.72 6.96
#